data_AF-A0A531JGB5-F1
#
_entry.id   AF-A0A531JGB5-F1
#
_cell.length_a   1.000
_cell.length_b   1.000
_cell.length_c   1.000
_cell.angle_alpha   90.00
_cell.angle_beta   90.00
_cell.angle_gamma   90.00
#
_symmetry.space_group_name_H-M   'P 1'
#
loop_
_entity.id
_entity.type
_entity.pdbx_description
1 polymer ?
#
loop_
_entity_poly.entity_id
_entity_poly.type
_entity_poly.pdbx_seq_one_letter_code
_entity_poly.pdbx_strand_id
1 'polypeptide(L)'
;LASIYALTKYAQERAVLIFGDAYGVDAVALRLFNVFGAGQALSNPYTGVLANFASRLANGQRPMIFEDGEQKRDFVHVRDVARAFRLALEQRQARGHVINIGSGRA
;
A
#
# COMPACT_ATOMS: atom_id res chain seq x y z
N LEU A 1 -6.50 15.70 3.19
CA LEU A 1 -5.38 14.87 3.71
C LEU A 1 -5.60 14.73 5.22
N ALA A 2 -5.91 13.52 5.71
CA ALA A 2 -6.44 13.30 7.06
C ALA A 2 -5.37 13.01 8.14
N SER A 3 -4.09 12.91 7.76
CA SER A 3 -2.99 12.67 8.69
C SER A 3 -1.67 13.23 8.16
N ILE A 4 -0.69 13.44 9.05
CA ILE A 4 0.67 13.83 8.68
C ILE A 4 1.29 12.80 7.73
N TYR A 5 1.06 11.51 7.97
CA TYR A 5 1.48 10.44 7.07
C TYR A 5 0.91 10.61 5.65
N ALA A 6 -0.40 10.87 5.52
CA ALA A 6 -1.02 11.08 4.22
C ALA A 6 -0.45 12.31 3.51
N LEU A 7 -0.22 13.40 4.25
CA LEU A 7 0.38 14.62 3.73
C LEU A 7 1.81 14.39 3.22
N THR A 8 2.65 13.70 3.98
CA THR A 8 4.03 13.43 3.56
C THR A 8 4.09 12.53 2.34
N LYS A 9 3.22 11.51 2.24
CA LYS A 9 3.11 10.66 1.05
C LYS A 9 2.66 11.43 -0.19
N TYR A 10 1.68 12.31 -0.03
CA TYR A 10 1.24 13.19 -1.13
C TYR A 10 2.35 14.14 -1.57
N ALA A 11 3.05 14.78 -0.63
CA ALA A 11 4.17 15.67 -0.95
C ALA A 11 5.31 14.92 -1.68
N GLN A 12 5.66 13.71 -1.23
CA GLN A 12 6.64 12.83 -1.89
C GLN A 12 6.22 12.48 -3.32
N GLU A 13 4.96 12.09 -3.54
CA GLU A 13 4.41 11.81 -4.86
C GLU A 13 4.59 13.02 -5.80
N ARG A 14 4.17 14.21 -5.35
CA ARG A 14 4.28 15.43 -6.17
C ARG A 14 5.73 15.79 -6.47
N ALA A 15 6.62 15.70 -5.49
CA ALA A 15 8.04 16.00 -5.67
C ALA A 15 8.70 15.08 -6.70
N VAL A 16 8.45 13.77 -6.62
CA VAL A 16 9.02 12.78 -7.54
C VAL A 16 8.54 12.99 -8.97
N LEU A 17 7.24 13.29 -9.17
CA LEU A 17 6.70 13.53 -10.51
C LEU A 17 7.19 14.85 -11.11
N ILE A 18 7.26 15.92 -10.32
CA ILE A 18 7.81 17.21 -10.77
C ILE A 18 9.29 17.08 -11.15
N PHE A 19 10.07 16.39 -10.32
CA PHE A 19 11.48 16.13 -10.63
C PHE A 19 11.64 15.29 -11.90
N GLY A 20 10.84 14.23 -12.04
CA GLY A 20 10.87 13.38 -13.23
C GLY A 20 10.63 14.16 -14.51
N ASP A 21 9.60 15.01 -14.52
CA ASP A 21 9.26 15.88 -15.64
C ASP A 21 10.37 16.92 -15.93
N ALA A 22 10.85 17.61 -14.89
CA ALA A 22 11.85 18.68 -15.04
C ALA A 22 13.22 18.19 -15.56
N TYR A 23 13.60 16.96 -15.24
CA TYR A 23 14.93 16.41 -15.55
C TYR A 23 14.91 15.25 -16.55
N GLY A 24 13.76 14.92 -17.13
CA GLY A 24 13.62 13.81 -18.07
C GLY A 24 13.89 12.44 -17.45
N VAL A 25 13.63 12.31 -16.14
CA VAL A 25 13.76 11.05 -15.40
C VAL A 25 12.41 10.36 -15.34
N ASP A 26 12.39 9.08 -15.69
CA ASP A 26 11.16 8.29 -15.62
C ASP A 26 10.68 8.14 -14.17
N ALA A 27 9.53 8.71 -13.87
CA ALA A 27 8.91 8.69 -12.54
C ALA A 27 7.50 8.12 -12.61
N VAL A 28 7.13 7.24 -11.67
CA VAL A 28 5.79 6.68 -11.52
C VAL A 28 5.44 6.65 -10.03
N ALA A 29 4.23 7.05 -9.67
CA ALA A 29 3.76 6.99 -8.29
C ALA A 29 2.72 5.88 -8.12
N LEU A 30 2.99 4.94 -7.22
CA LEU A 30 2.08 3.84 -6.91
C LEU A 30 1.40 4.08 -5.55
N ARG A 31 0.07 4.19 -5.57
CA ARG A 31 -0.76 4.32 -4.36
C ARG A 31 -1.25 2.95 -3.95
N LEU A 32 -0.54 2.35 -2.99
CA LEU A 32 -0.84 1.01 -2.51
C LEU A 32 -2.03 1.03 -1.55
N PHE A 33 -2.99 0.14 -1.79
CA PHE A 33 -4.06 -0.17 -0.83
C PHE A 33 -3.52 -1.15 0.24
N ASN A 34 -4.38 -1.83 1.00
CA ASN A 34 -3.95 -2.62 2.16
C ASN A 34 -3.18 -3.86 1.72
N VAL A 35 -1.85 -3.75 1.71
CA VAL A 35 -0.97 -4.84 1.30
C VAL A 35 -0.89 -5.91 2.39
N PHE A 36 -1.03 -7.18 2.00
CA PHE A 36 -0.85 -8.32 2.89
C PHE A 36 -0.04 -9.44 2.23
N GLY A 37 0.59 -10.29 3.04
CA GLY A 37 1.25 -11.50 2.56
C GLY A 37 2.54 -11.83 3.32
N ALA A 38 3.26 -12.82 2.82
CA ALA A 38 4.52 -13.29 3.41
C ALA A 38 5.57 -12.16 3.48
N GLY A 39 6.34 -12.12 4.58
CA GLY A 39 7.35 -11.09 4.85
C GLY A 39 6.83 -9.86 5.61
N GLN A 40 5.51 -9.76 5.82
CA GLN A 40 4.94 -8.73 6.69
C GLN A 40 5.27 -9.03 8.16
N ALA A 41 5.85 -8.06 8.88
CA ALA A 41 6.26 -8.21 10.27
C ALA A 41 5.05 -8.44 11.21
N LEU A 42 4.99 -9.59 11.88
CA LEU A 42 3.85 -9.98 12.74
C LEU A 42 3.85 -9.31 14.12
N SER A 43 4.96 -8.68 14.52
CA SER A 43 5.20 -8.17 15.88
C SER A 43 5.00 -6.66 16.04
N ASN A 44 4.76 -5.92 14.96
CA ASN A 44 4.58 -4.47 15.05
C ASN A 44 3.09 -4.12 15.30
N PRO A 45 2.77 -3.34 16.35
CA PRO A 45 1.39 -2.98 16.68
C PRO A 45 0.71 -2.09 15.62
N TYR A 46 1.50 -1.48 14.74
CA TYR A 46 1.03 -0.74 13.57
C TYR A 46 1.04 -1.58 12.27
N THR A 47 1.31 -2.89 12.36
CA THR A 47 1.22 -3.80 11.21
C THR A 47 -0.23 -3.93 10.74
N GLY A 48 -0.42 -4.16 9.44
CA GLY A 48 -1.71 -4.47 8.84
C GLY A 48 -2.54 -5.48 9.63
N VAL A 49 -3.86 -5.20 9.72
CA VAL A 49 -4.83 -5.93 10.55
C VAL A 49 -4.81 -7.45 10.33
N LEU A 50 -4.60 -7.92 9.09
CA LEU A 50 -4.56 -9.36 8.78
C LEU A 50 -3.39 -10.08 9.44
N ALA A 51 -2.22 -9.45 9.54
CA ALA A 51 -1.07 -10.03 10.23
C ALA A 51 -1.29 -10.09 11.74
N ASN A 52 -1.91 -9.07 12.33
CA ASN A 52 -2.30 -9.09 13.74
C ASN A 52 -3.30 -10.23 14.02
N PHE A 53 -4.33 -10.36 13.17
CA PHE A 53 -5.33 -11.41 13.30
C PHE A 53 -4.73 -12.80 13.15
N ALA A 54 -3.87 -13.01 12.14
CA ALA A 54 -3.15 -14.27 11.95
C ALA A 54 -2.27 -14.62 13.15
N SER A 55 -1.52 -13.64 13.69
CA SER A 55 -0.70 -13.83 14.88
C SER A 55 -1.52 -14.24 16.10
N ARG A 56 -2.65 -13.55 16.35
CA ARG A 56 -3.54 -13.87 17.47
C ARG A 56 -4.13 -15.27 17.34
N LEU A 57 -4.65 -15.62 16.16
CA LEU A 57 -5.20 -16.95 15.89
C LEU A 57 -4.15 -18.05 16.08
N ALA A 58 -2.92 -17.83 15.59
CA ALA A 58 -1.81 -18.76 15.76
C ALA A 58 -1.44 -19.01 17.24
N ASN A 59 -1.73 -18.04 18.12
CA ASN A 59 -1.50 -18.12 19.56
C ASN A 59 -2.77 -18.51 20.35
N GLY A 60 -3.83 -18.99 19.68
CA GLY A 60 -5.10 -19.36 20.34
C GLY A 60 -5.89 -18.18 20.89
N GLN A 61 -5.58 -16.95 20.47
CA GLN A 61 -6.24 -15.73 20.89
C GLN A 61 -7.26 -15.27 19.85
N ARG A 62 -8.40 -14.74 20.32
CA ARG A 62 -9.42 -14.16 19.44
C ARG A 62 -8.92 -12.85 18.81
N PRO A 63 -9.19 -12.59 17.51
CA PRO A 63 -8.95 -11.28 16.90
C PRO A 63 -9.61 -10.13 17.67
N MET A 64 -9.00 -8.96 17.63
CA MET A 64 -9.55 -7.75 18.27
C MET A 64 -10.09 -6.82 17.18
N ILE A 65 -11.38 -6.55 17.22
CA ILE A 65 -12.04 -5.59 16.34
C ILE A 65 -12.26 -4.32 17.15
N PHE A 66 -11.83 -3.19 16.60
CA PHE A 66 -12.13 -1.88 17.15
C PHE A 66 -13.43 -1.36 16.51
N GLU A 67 -14.28 -0.71 17.30
CA GLU A 67 -15.58 -0.17 16.89
C GLU A 67 -16.57 -1.28 16.48
N ASP A 68 -17.27 -1.12 15.36
CA ASP A 68 -18.38 -1.99 14.92
C ASP A 68 -17.94 -3.14 14.01
N GLY A 69 -16.74 -3.09 13.44
CA GLY A 69 -16.26 -4.12 12.52
C GLY A 69 -16.77 -3.99 11.09
N GLU A 70 -17.56 -2.97 10.76
CA GLU A 70 -18.14 -2.77 9.44
C GLU A 70 -17.17 -2.05 8.47
N GLN A 71 -15.97 -1.69 8.93
CA GLN A 71 -14.95 -1.06 8.12
C GLN A 71 -14.53 -1.94 6.93
N LYS A 72 -14.73 -1.42 5.72
CA LYS A 72 -14.28 -2.06 4.49
C LYS A 72 -12.87 -1.63 4.10
N ARG A 73 -12.10 -2.55 3.56
CA ARG A 73 -10.71 -2.33 3.13
C ARG A 73 -10.46 -3.17 1.90
N ASP A 74 -9.96 -2.53 0.84
CA ASP A 74 -9.41 -3.27 -0.29
C ASP A 74 -8.04 -3.82 0.10
N PHE A 75 -7.95 -5.15 0.14
CA PHE A 75 -6.74 -5.90 0.43
C PHE A 75 -6.09 -6.41 -0.87
N VAL A 76 -4.81 -6.12 -1.05
CA VAL A 76 -4.03 -6.53 -2.21
C VAL A 76 -2.86 -7.41 -1.78
N HIS A 77 -2.66 -8.54 -2.46
CA HIS A 77 -1.61 -9.47 -2.09
C HIS A 77 -0.22 -8.91 -2.47
N VAL A 78 0.80 -9.17 -1.65
CA VAL A 78 2.17 -8.65 -1.84
C VAL A 78 2.77 -9.00 -3.20
N ARG A 79 2.41 -10.16 -3.77
CA ARG A 79 2.86 -10.55 -5.12
C ARG A 79 2.27 -9.68 -6.23
N ASP A 80 1.04 -9.18 -6.04
CA ASP A 80 0.41 -8.28 -7.01
C ASP A 80 1.02 -6.88 -6.93
N VAL A 81 1.35 -6.44 -5.72
CA VAL A 81 2.12 -5.21 -5.50
C VAL A 81 3.51 -5.31 -6.13
N ALA A 82 4.24 -6.40 -5.89
CA ALA A 82 5.55 -6.63 -6.52
C ALA A 82 5.46 -6.60 -8.05
N ARG A 83 4.41 -7.21 -8.60
CA ARG A 83 4.12 -7.16 -10.04
C ARG A 83 3.86 -5.74 -10.52
N ALA A 84 3.12 -4.94 -9.76
CA ALA A 84 2.85 -3.53 -10.09
C ALA A 84 4.13 -2.69 -10.12
N PHE A 85 5.04 -2.88 -9.17
CA PHE A 85 6.37 -2.23 -9.20
C PHE A 85 7.16 -2.61 -10.44
N ARG A 86 7.23 -3.91 -10.77
CA ARG A 86 7.90 -4.39 -11.98
C ARG A 86 7.31 -3.75 -13.24
N LEU A 87 5.98 -3.73 -13.36
CA LEU A 87 5.30 -3.13 -14.52
C LEU A 87 5.51 -1.61 -14.59
N ALA A 88 5.55 -0.90 -13.46
CA ALA A 88 5.83 0.53 -13.44
C ALA A 88 7.24 0.86 -13.97
N LEU A 89 8.21 -0.04 -13.80
CA LEU A 89 9.56 0.11 -14.32
C LEU A 89 9.66 -0.24 -15.81
N GLU A 90 8.98 -1.29 -16.24
CA GLU A 90 9.09 -1.82 -17.61
C GLU A 90 8.22 -1.06 -18.62
N GLN A 91 7.10 -0.48 -18.18
CA GLN A 91 6.09 0.10 -19.08
C GLN A 91 6.29 1.60 -19.23
N ARG A 92 6.74 2.04 -20.42
CA ARG A 92 6.95 3.47 -20.69
C ARG A 92 5.68 4.31 -20.54
N GLN A 93 4.52 3.73 -20.83
CA GLN A 93 3.22 4.39 -20.67
C GLN A 93 2.84 4.68 -19.20
N ALA A 94 3.56 4.12 -18.22
CA ALA A 94 3.31 4.41 -16.80
C ALA A 94 3.99 5.70 -16.33
N ARG A 95 4.96 6.22 -17.09
CA ARG A 95 5.75 7.41 -16.74
C ARG A 95 4.86 8.64 -16.56
N GLY A 96 5.13 9.42 -15.52
CA GLY A 96 4.34 10.59 -15.14
C GLY A 96 3.01 10.29 -14.46
N HIS A 97 2.60 9.01 -14.37
CA HIS A 97 1.29 8.67 -13.82
C HIS A 97 1.32 8.34 -12.33
N VAL A 98 0.16 8.60 -11.71
CA VAL A 98 -0.21 8.12 -10.38
C VAL A 98 -1.19 6.97 -10.57
N ILE A 99 -0.88 5.80 -10.02
CA ILE A 99 -1.66 4.57 -10.25
C ILE A 99 -2.05 3.95 -8.91
N ASN A 100 -3.35 3.66 -8.75
CA ASN A 100 -3.88 2.95 -7.59
C ASN A 100 -3.62 1.45 -7.74
N ILE A 101 -3.06 0.82 -6.70
CA ILE A 101 -2.79 -0.62 -6.65
C ILE A 101 -3.67 -1.24 -5.56
N GLY A 102 -4.79 -1.83 -5.98
CA GLY A 102 -5.76 -2.53 -5.15
C GLY A 102 -6.34 -3.74 -5.88
N SER A 103 -7.12 -4.57 -5.19
CA SER A 103 -7.85 -5.69 -5.77
C SER A 103 -9.15 -5.26 -6.46
N GLY A 104 -9.63 -4.04 -6.19
CA GLY A 104 -10.92 -3.53 -6.68
C GLY A 104 -12.13 -4.08 -5.92
N ARG A 105 -11.91 -4.78 -4.81
CA ARG A 105 -12.95 -5.37 -3.96
C ARG A 105 -12.69 -4.99 -2.51
N ALA A 106 -13.73 -4.59 -1.79
CA ALA A 106 -13.67 -4.09 -0.42
C ALA A 106 -14.70 -4.77 0.48
#